data_AF-A0A2D8ATS7-F1
#
_entry.id   AF-A0A2D8ATS7-F1
#
_cell.length_a   1.000
_cell.length_b   1.000
_cell.length_c   1.000
_cell.angle_alpha   90.00
_cell.angle_beta   90.00
_cell.angle_gamma   90.00
#
_symmetry.space_group_name_H-M   'P 1'
#
loop_
_entity.id
_entity.type
_entity.pdbx_description
1 polymer ?
#
loop_
_entity_poly.entity_id
_entity_poly.type
_entity_poly.pdbx_seq_one_letter_code
_entity_poly.pdbx_strand_id
1 'polypeptide(L)'
;MVKNQEVNWEQYFQHIRPVCPWSGAAYKKGEIKFVKWTGEVDPLGQNQAIVYICEKYNRRRLKKLHKKIDIDPKYEWLWSEPTVGPNGAPIPILIQQDKRKLFDLRFDTGYYDDIIG
;
A
#
# COMPACT_ATOMS: atom_id res chain seq x y z
N MET A 1 27.19 -0.23 7.44
CA MET A 1 26.37 0.69 6.61
C MET A 1 25.55 -0.17 5.66
N VAL A 2 24.24 -0.28 5.86
CA VAL A 2 23.38 -1.05 4.94
C VAL A 2 23.21 -0.20 3.68
N LYS A 3 23.68 -0.69 2.54
CA LYS A 3 23.48 -0.05 1.24
C LYS A 3 21.98 0.18 1.04
N ASN A 4 21.57 1.42 0.73
CA ASN A 4 20.25 1.71 0.18
C ASN A 4 20.10 0.85 -1.08
N GLN A 5 19.47 -0.31 -0.96
CA GLN A 5 18.95 -1.00 -2.15
C GLN A 5 17.79 -0.14 -2.62
N GLU A 6 18.00 0.54 -3.74
CA GLU A 6 16.95 1.27 -4.44
C GLU A 6 15.85 0.25 -4.79
N VAL A 7 14.70 0.37 -4.12
CA VAL A 7 13.59 -0.55 -4.31
C VAL A 7 13.00 -0.32 -5.69
N ASN A 8 12.97 -1.37 -6.51
CA ASN A 8 12.27 -1.33 -7.80
C ASN A 8 10.76 -1.45 -7.57
N TRP A 9 10.13 -0.30 -7.29
CA TRP A 9 8.69 -0.21 -7.07
C TRP A 9 7.87 -0.59 -8.30
N GLU A 10 8.37 -0.31 -9.50
CA GLU A 10 7.68 -0.72 -10.72
C GLU A 10 7.55 -2.24 -10.80
N GLN A 11 8.65 -2.96 -10.59
CA GLN A 11 8.64 -4.42 -10.58
C GLN A 11 7.71 -4.96 -9.49
N TYR A 12 7.72 -4.36 -8.30
CA TYR A 12 6.82 -4.74 -7.21
C TYR A 12 5.35 -4.58 -7.60
N PHE A 13 4.94 -3.43 -8.15
CA PHE A 13 3.53 -3.22 -8.53
C PHE A 13 3.09 -4.07 -9.72
N GLN A 14 4.01 -4.37 -10.66
CA GLN A 14 3.73 -5.33 -11.73
C GLN A 14 3.48 -6.73 -11.16
N HIS A 15 4.29 -7.14 -10.18
CA HIS A 15 4.20 -8.44 -9.53
C HIS A 15 2.88 -8.62 -8.75
N ILE A 16 2.45 -7.60 -8.01
CA ILE A 16 1.21 -7.67 -7.22
C ILE A 16 -0.06 -7.36 -8.03
N ARG A 17 0.04 -7.16 -9.35
CA ARG A 17 -1.11 -6.89 -10.23
C ARG A 17 -2.26 -7.89 -10.07
N PRO A 18 -2.06 -9.22 -9.89
CA PRO A 18 -3.16 -10.16 -9.70
C PRO A 18 -4.01 -9.90 -8.44
N VAL A 19 -3.43 -9.28 -7.42
CA VAL A 19 -4.13 -8.98 -6.14
C VAL A 19 -4.50 -7.51 -5.98
N CYS A 20 -3.91 -6.62 -6.80
CA CYS A 20 -4.15 -5.20 -6.77
C CYS A 20 -3.93 -4.57 -8.17
N PRO A 21 -4.90 -4.73 -9.09
CA PRO A 21 -4.72 -4.40 -10.51
C PRO A 21 -4.50 -2.90 -10.77
N TRP A 22 -5.00 -2.01 -9.90
CA TRP A 22 -4.87 -0.56 -10.07
C TRP A 22 -3.54 0.03 -9.56
N SER A 23 -2.84 -0.65 -8.63
CA SER A 23 -1.65 -0.10 -7.98
C SER A 23 -0.54 0.26 -8.96
N GLY A 24 -0.28 -0.59 -9.96
CA GLY A 24 0.71 -0.29 -10.99
C GLY A 24 0.36 0.89 -11.88
N ALA A 25 -0.93 1.10 -12.18
CA ALA A 25 -1.38 2.26 -12.95
C ALA A 25 -1.23 3.55 -12.15
N ALA A 26 -1.64 3.54 -10.87
CA ALA A 26 -1.48 4.69 -9.97
C ALA A 26 0.01 5.07 -9.78
N TYR A 27 0.89 4.08 -9.64
CA TYR A 27 2.33 4.31 -9.58
C TYR A 27 2.86 5.01 -10.83
N LYS A 28 2.51 4.51 -12.03
CA LYS A 28 2.94 5.09 -13.31
C LYS A 28 2.43 6.52 -13.53
N LYS A 29 1.29 6.88 -12.94
CA LYS A 29 0.72 8.24 -12.98
C LYS A 29 1.32 9.17 -11.92
N GLY A 30 2.19 8.68 -11.03
CA GLY A 30 2.73 9.47 -9.92
C GLY A 30 1.71 9.73 -8.80
N GLU A 31 0.63 8.94 -8.73
CA GLU A 31 -0.44 9.10 -7.75
C GLU A 31 -0.17 8.34 -6.43
N ILE A 32 1.04 7.77 -6.29
CA ILE A 32 1.50 7.11 -5.07
C ILE A 32 2.63 7.93 -4.45
N LYS A 33 2.38 8.47 -3.26
CA LYS A 33 3.39 9.18 -2.47
C LYS A 33 4.20 8.19 -1.65
N PHE A 34 5.52 8.28 -1.70
CA PHE A 34 6.42 7.52 -0.83
C PHE A 34 7.02 8.43 0.24
N VAL A 35 6.91 8.04 1.50
CA VAL A 35 7.47 8.79 2.64
C VAL A 35 8.11 7.85 3.64
N LYS A 36 9.10 8.33 4.41
CA LYS A 36 9.63 7.58 5.55
C LYS A 36 8.64 7.69 6.71
N TRP A 37 8.40 6.59 7.43
CA TRP A 37 7.56 6.63 8.62
C TRP A 37 8.26 7.41 9.75
N THR A 38 7.67 8.53 10.14
CA THR A 38 8.16 9.40 11.23
C THR A 38 7.39 9.20 12.54
N GLY A 39 6.24 8.53 12.51
CA GLY A 39 5.30 8.46 13.63
C GLY A 39 4.00 9.23 13.39
N GLU A 40 3.96 10.03 12.33
CA GLU A 40 2.82 10.85 11.94
C GLU A 40 2.22 10.37 10.63
N VAL A 41 0.90 10.59 10.49
CA VAL A 41 0.13 10.24 9.29
C VAL A 41 -0.03 11.51 8.47
N ASP A 42 0.39 11.44 7.21
CA ASP A 42 0.21 12.52 6.26
C ASP A 42 -1.24 12.53 5.73
N PRO A 43 -1.80 13.71 5.41
CA PRO A 43 -3.05 13.78 4.67
C PRO A 43 -2.84 13.19 3.26
N LEU A 44 -3.79 12.33 2.84
CA LEU A 44 -3.74 11.68 1.52
C LEU A 44 -3.65 12.68 0.36
N GLY A 45 -4.35 13.82 0.49
CA GLY A 45 -4.37 14.88 -0.52
C GLY A 45 -4.97 14.40 -1.84
N GLN A 46 -4.25 14.65 -2.94
CA GLN A 46 -4.64 14.21 -4.29
C GLN A 46 -4.10 12.83 -4.66
N ASN A 47 -3.27 12.21 -3.81
CA ASN A 47 -2.72 10.89 -4.07
C ASN A 47 -3.81 9.82 -3.97
N GLN A 48 -3.66 8.73 -4.73
CA GLN A 48 -4.45 7.52 -4.52
C GLN A 48 -3.98 6.72 -3.30
N ALA A 49 -2.67 6.75 -3.04
CA ALA A 49 -2.09 6.07 -1.89
C ALA A 49 -0.88 6.81 -1.32
N ILE A 50 -0.63 6.65 -0.02
CA ILE A 50 0.65 6.96 0.60
C ILE A 50 1.28 5.65 1.08
N VAL A 51 2.53 5.40 0.66
CA VAL A 51 3.36 4.30 1.12
C VAL A 51 4.37 4.84 2.14
N TYR A 52 4.24 4.38 3.37
CA TYR A 52 5.14 4.71 4.47
C TYR A 52 6.20 3.63 4.63
N ILE A 53 7.46 4.00 4.38
CA ILE A 53 8.63 3.14 4.48
C ILE A 53 9.01 2.97 5.96
N CYS A 54 8.95 1.74 6.45
CA CYS A 54 9.14 1.37 7.85
C CYS A 54 10.41 0.49 8.04
N GLU A 55 11.54 0.86 7.43
CA GLU A 55 12.78 0.04 7.35
C GLU A 55 13.21 -0.69 8.64
N LYS A 56 12.97 -0.09 9.82
CA LYS A 56 13.39 -0.65 11.12
C LYS A 56 12.32 -1.53 11.79
N TYR A 57 11.20 -1.78 11.13
CA TYR A 57 10.06 -2.47 11.70
C TYR A 57 10.05 -3.93 11.26
N ASN A 58 9.92 -4.83 12.23
CA ASN A 58 9.59 -6.22 11.96
C ASN A 58 8.08 -6.41 11.84
N ARG A 59 7.65 -7.57 11.33
CA ARG A 59 6.23 -7.95 11.16
C ARG A 59 5.37 -7.65 12.40
N ARG A 60 5.85 -7.99 13.60
CA ARG A 60 5.09 -7.77 14.85
C ARG A 60 4.84 -6.28 15.09
N ARG A 61 5.85 -5.44 14.89
CA ARG A 61 5.73 -3.98 15.03
C ARG A 61 4.82 -3.38 13.97
N LEU A 62 4.91 -3.85 12.72
CA LEU A 62 4.00 -3.43 11.64
C LEU A 62 2.55 -3.75 11.96
N LYS A 63 2.23 -4.99 12.33
CA LYS A 63 0.86 -5.39 12.72
C LYS A 63 0.31 -4.54 13.88
N LYS A 64 1.16 -4.28 14.90
CA LYS A 64 0.76 -3.45 16.05
C LYS A 64 0.52 -1.99 15.64
N LEU A 65 1.36 -1.45 14.77
CA LEU A 65 1.23 -0.09 14.28
C LEU A 65 0.01 0.06 13.37
N HIS A 66 -0.18 -0.84 12.41
CA HIS A 66 -1.36 -0.93 11.56
C HIS A 66 -2.65 -0.90 12.39
N LYS A 67 -2.80 -1.80 13.37
CA LYS A 67 -3.97 -1.81 14.26
C LYS A 67 -4.18 -0.51 15.06
N LYS A 68 -3.11 0.25 15.32
CA LYS A 68 -3.18 1.51 16.06
C LYS A 68 -3.68 2.67 15.18
N ILE A 69 -3.30 2.69 13.91
CA ILE A 69 -3.59 3.80 12.99
C ILE A 69 -4.83 3.56 12.13
N ASP A 70 -5.23 2.29 11.97
CA ASP A 70 -6.43 1.87 11.26
C ASP A 70 -7.68 2.08 12.13
N ILE A 71 -7.94 3.36 12.45
CA ILE A 71 -9.05 3.81 13.30
C ILE A 71 -9.99 4.78 12.57
N ASP A 72 -9.49 5.47 11.54
CA ASP A 72 -10.28 6.40 10.74
C ASP A 72 -10.99 5.62 9.62
N PRO A 73 -12.33 5.54 9.62
CA PRO A 73 -13.08 4.78 8.62
C PRO A 73 -12.97 5.37 7.20
N LYS A 74 -12.45 6.58 7.04
CA LYS A 74 -12.19 7.21 5.74
C LYS A 74 -11.08 6.49 4.98
N TYR A 75 -10.08 5.98 5.69
CA TYR A 75 -8.93 5.34 5.09
C TYR A 75 -9.00 3.84 5.24
N GLU A 76 -8.47 3.13 4.25
CA GLU A 76 -8.09 1.74 4.37
C GLU A 76 -6.58 1.68 4.58
N TRP A 77 -6.17 1.06 5.68
CA TRP A 77 -4.76 0.83 5.96
C TRP A 77 -4.39 -0.61 5.63
N LEU A 78 -3.28 -0.78 4.94
CA LEU A 78 -2.66 -2.08 4.67
C LEU A 78 -1.21 -2.06 5.18
N TRP A 79 -0.64 -3.25 5.36
CA TRP A 79 0.78 -3.41 5.68
C TRP A 79 1.34 -4.56 4.86
N SER A 80 2.62 -4.45 4.49
CA SER A 80 3.32 -5.52 3.77
C SER A 80 4.80 -5.50 4.15
N GLU A 81 5.44 -6.67 4.10
CA GLU A 81 6.87 -6.83 4.32
C GLU A 81 7.37 -8.08 3.58
N PRO A 82 8.70 -8.26 3.43
CA PRO A 82 9.27 -9.26 2.52
C PRO A 82 8.80 -10.69 2.75
N THR A 83 8.43 -11.03 3.98
CA THR A 83 8.07 -12.39 4.38
C THR A 83 6.56 -12.66 4.35
N VAL A 84 5.71 -11.69 3.97
CA VAL A 84 4.22 -11.82 3.88
C VAL A 84 3.81 -12.65 2.64
N GLY A 85 4.48 -13.78 2.42
CA GLY A 85 4.21 -14.66 1.29
C GLY A 85 4.71 -14.10 -0.06
N PRO A 86 4.24 -14.68 -1.17
CA PRO A 86 4.81 -14.42 -2.50
C PRO A 86 4.59 -12.99 -3.00
N ASN A 87 3.63 -12.25 -2.43
CA ASN A 87 3.28 -10.87 -2.82
C ASN A 87 3.77 -9.82 -1.82
N GLY A 88 4.70 -10.20 -0.93
CA GLY A 88 5.28 -9.33 0.07
C GLY A 88 6.04 -8.15 -0.56
N ALA A 89 5.93 -6.98 0.06
CA ALA A 89 6.72 -5.83 -0.34
C ALA A 89 8.20 -6.09 -0.08
N PRO A 90 9.11 -5.58 -0.93
CA PRO A 90 10.55 -5.81 -0.79
C PRO A 90 11.17 -5.19 0.46
N ILE A 91 10.44 -4.26 1.11
CA ILE A 91 10.77 -3.70 2.42
C ILE A 91 9.51 -3.55 3.27
N PRO A 92 9.64 -3.44 4.61
CA PRO A 92 8.50 -3.20 5.50
C PRO A 92 7.80 -1.86 5.19
N ILE A 93 6.51 -1.91 4.88
CA ILE A 93 5.69 -0.74 4.55
C ILE A 93 4.32 -0.73 5.23
N LEU A 94 3.78 0.47 5.40
CA LEU A 94 2.35 0.72 5.59
C LEU A 94 1.81 1.44 4.37
N ILE A 95 0.55 1.19 4.04
CA ILE A 95 -0.12 1.79 2.89
C ILE A 95 -1.42 2.40 3.40
N GLN A 96 -1.61 3.69 3.13
CA GLN A 96 -2.86 4.41 3.38
C GLN A 96 -3.55 4.67 2.05
N GLN A 97 -4.82 4.30 1.94
CA GLN A 97 -5.65 4.50 0.75
C GLN A 97 -7.01 5.09 1.15
N ASP A 98 -7.65 5.83 0.24
CA ASP A 98 -9.04 6.27 0.45
C ASP A 98 -9.99 5.10 0.23
N LYS A 99 -10.78 4.76 1.25
CA LYS A 99 -11.67 3.60 1.21
C LYS A 99 -12.79 3.75 0.18
N ARG A 100 -13.29 4.97 -0.04
CA ARG A 100 -14.34 5.25 -1.02
C ARG A 100 -13.79 5.17 -2.43
N LYS A 101 -12.66 5.84 -2.71
CA LYS A 101 -12.01 5.73 -4.02
C LYS A 101 -11.64 4.29 -4.36
N LEU A 102 -11.23 3.51 -3.36
CA LEU A 102 -10.92 2.10 -3.54
C LEU A 102 -12.17 1.28 -3.90
N PHE A 103 -13.29 1.57 -3.26
CA PHE A 103 -14.59 0.97 -3.60
C PHE A 103 -15.01 1.33 -5.03
N ASP A 104 -14.95 2.63 -5.39
CA ASP A 104 -15.31 3.11 -6.71
C ASP A 104 -14.42 2.48 -7.81
N LEU A 105 -13.10 2.40 -7.59
CA LEU A 105 -12.18 1.73 -8.49
C LEU A 105 -12.50 0.24 -8.66
N ARG A 106 -12.87 -0.46 -7.58
CA ARG A 106 -13.29 -1.87 -7.65
C ARG A 106 -14.61 -2.02 -8.41
N PHE A 107 -15.55 -1.11 -8.22
CA PHE A 107 -16.82 -1.09 -8.93
C PHE A 107 -16.64 -0.81 -10.44
N ASP A 108 -15.91 0.24 -10.80
CA ASP A 108 -15.71 0.69 -12.19
C ASP A 108 -14.93 -0.32 -13.05
N THR A 109 -14.09 -1.14 -12.42
CA THR A 109 -13.31 -2.18 -13.11
C THR A 109 -14.07 -3.49 -13.31
N GLY A 110 -15.33 -3.60 -12.85
CA GLY A 110 -16.13 -4.83 -12.98
C GLY A 110 -15.69 -5.95 -12.02
N TYR A 111 -14.85 -5.68 -11.02
CA TYR A 111 -14.36 -6.69 -10.06
C TYR A 111 -15.50 -7.40 -9.29
N TYR A 112 -16.66 -6.75 -9.16
CA TYR A 112 -17.85 -7.35 -8.55
C TYR A 112 -18.70 -8.18 -9.51
N ASP A 113 -18.54 -8.02 -10.82
CA ASP A 113 -19.23 -8.84 -11.82
C ASP A 113 -18.67 -10.28 -11.82
N ASP A 114 -17.38 -10.44 -11.52
CA ASP A 114 -16.70 -11.75 -11.41
C ASP A 114 -16.99 -12.50 -10.08
N ILE A 115 -17.60 -11.84 -9.08
CA ILE A 115 -17.89 -12.43 -7.76
C ILE A 115 -19.37 -12.79 -7.60
N ILE A 116 -20.26 -12.11 -8.32
CA ILE A 116 -21.72 -12.30 -8.25
C ILE A 116 -22.26 -13.04 -9.50
N GLY A 117 -21.40 -13.30 -10.50
CA GLY A 117 -21.69 -14.12 -11.68
C GLY A 117 -21.66 -15.63 -11.40
#